data_AF-A0A7J8TDJ9-F1
#
_entry.id   AF-A0A7J8TDJ9-F1
#
_cell.length_a   1.000
_cell.length_b   1.000
_cell.length_c   1.000
_cell.angle_alpha   90.00
_cell.angle_beta   90.00
_cell.angle_gamma   90.00
#
_symmetry.space_group_name_H-M   'P 1'
#
loop_
_entity.id
_entity.type
_entity.pdbx_description
1 polymer ?
#
loop_
_entity_poly.entity_id
_entity_poly.type
_entity_poly.pdbx_seq_one_letter_code
_entity_poly.pdbx_strand_id
1 'polypeptide(L)' 'MSWDYADELRLKNPRSTIKMEVNRVTPESPPHFKRFYVCFEALKKGWKEGCRPILGLDGCFLKGPFKGKLLATVVMNGNY' A
#
# COMPACT_ATOMS: atom_id res chain seq x y z
N MET A 1 -2.06 12.85 11.53
CA MET A 1 -1.07 12.73 10.44
C MET A 1 -1.22 11.44 9.63
N SER A 2 -0.94 10.24 10.18
CA SER A 2 -1.05 9.00 9.39
C SER A 2 -2.49 8.54 9.14
N TRP A 3 -3.39 8.76 10.11
CA TRP A 3 -4.81 8.43 9.99
C TRP A 3 -5.51 9.35 8.99
N ASP A 4 -5.33 10.66 9.12
CA ASP A 4 -5.87 11.66 8.19
C ASP A 4 -5.49 11.35 6.73
N TYR A 5 -4.25 10.93 6.49
CA TYR A 5 -3.82 10.54 5.15
C TYR A 5 -4.53 9.28 4.63
N ALA A 6 -4.66 8.25 5.47
CA ALA A 6 -5.39 7.03 5.10
C ALA A 6 -6.88 7.32 4.86
N ASP A 7 -7.47 8.24 5.63
CA ASP A 7 -8.87 8.64 5.52
C ASP A 7 -9.13 9.49 4.27
N GLU A 8 -8.26 10.44 3.96
CA GLU A 8 -8.28 11.17 2.70
C GLU A 8 -8.18 10.24 1.49
N LEU A 9 -7.32 9.21 1.55
CA LEU A 9 -7.21 8.22 0.48
C LEU A 9 -8.49 7.40 0.33
N ARG A 10 -9.15 7.02 1.43
CA ARG A 10 -10.45 6.32 1.41
C ARG A 10 -11.54 7.21 0.82
N LEU A 11 -11.58 8.47 1.22
CA LEU A 11 -12.57 9.45 0.76
C LEU A 11 -12.47 9.68 -0.74
N LYS A 12 -11.25 9.92 -1.24
CA LYS A 12 -11.01 10.20 -2.66
C LYS A 12 -11.07 8.97 -3.55
N ASN A 13 -10.90 7.77 -2.98
CA ASN A 13 -10.85 6.53 -3.73
C ASN A 13 -11.76 5.44 -3.14
N PRO A 14 -13.09 5.63 -3.15
CA PRO A 14 -14.04 4.78 -2.41
C PRO A 14 -14.05 3.30 -2.84
N ARG A 15 -13.59 2.99 -4.07
CA ARG A 15 -13.47 1.61 -4.58
C ARG A 15 -12.09 0.97 -4.35
N SER A 16 -11.13 1.75 -3.88
CA SER A 16 -9.79 1.27 -3.58
C SER A 16 -9.74 0.62 -2.21
N THR A 17 -8.81 -0.29 -2.01
CA THR A 17 -8.62 -0.96 -0.71
C THR A 17 -7.48 -0.27 0.03
N ILE A 18 -7.81 0.41 1.13
CA ILE A 18 -6.86 1.12 1.99
C ILE A 18 -6.93 0.55 3.41
N LYS A 19 -5.87 -0.12 3.85
CA LYS A 19 -5.76 -0.68 5.21
C LYS A 19 -4.53 -0.09 5.90
N MET A 20 -4.72 0.44 7.09
CA MET A 20 -3.63 0.93 7.93
C MET A 20 -3.75 0.31 9.31
N GLU A 21 -2.63 -0.14 9.85
CA GLU A 21 -2.54 -0.65 11.21
C GLU A 21 -1.43 0.10 11.95
N VAL A 22 -1.77 0.53 13.15
CA VAL A 22 -0.82 1.09 14.11
C VAL A 22 -0.82 0.22 15.35
N ASN A 23 0.33 0.06 15.98
CA ASN A 23 0.47 -0.58 17.26
C ASN A 23 0.55 0.48 18.36
N ARG A 24 0.06 0.13 19.55
CA ARG A 24 0.36 0.82 20.80
C ARG A 24 0.83 -0.21 21.82
N VAL A 25 1.87 0.12 22.58
CA VAL A 25 2.37 -0.78 23.65
C VAL A 25 1.41 -0.74 24.84
N THR A 26 0.96 0.46 25.21
CA THR A 26 -0.13 0.72 26.16
C THR A 26 -1.12 1.73 25.56
N PRO A 27 -2.36 1.85 26.06
CA PRO A 27 -3.32 2.83 25.54
C PRO A 27 -2.80 4.28 25.53
N GLU A 28 -1.94 4.63 26.49
CA GLU A 28 -1.31 5.94 26.69
C GLU A 28 -0.05 6.13 25.83
N SER A 29 0.52 5.04 25.32
CA SER A 29 1.74 5.09 24.50
C SER A 29 1.47 5.78 23.15
N PRO A 30 2.45 6.54 22.63
CA PRO A 30 2.36 7.09 21.28
C PRO A 30 2.11 5.97 20.25
N PRO A 31 1.23 6.20 19.26
CA PRO A 31 0.97 5.21 18.22
C PRO A 31 2.21 5.02 17.34
N HIS A 32 2.61 3.76 17.16
CA HIS A 32 3.66 3.37 16.24
C HIS A 32 3.09 2.79 14.97
N PHE A 33 3.57 3.26 13.83
CA PHE A 33 3.23 2.70 12.53
C PHE A 33 3.63 1.21 12.46
N LYS A 34 2.69 0.34 12.05
CA LYS A 34 2.97 -1.08 11.85
C LYS A 34 3.03 -1.42 10.38
N ARG A 35 1.95 -1.12 9.64
CA ARG A 35 1.83 -1.42 8.22
C ARG A 35 0.75 -0.59 7.55
N PHE A 36 0.95 -0.40 6.25
CA PHE A 36 0.00 0.26 5.37
C PHE A 36 -0.10 -0.52 4.07
N TYR A 37 -1.33 -0.71 3.61
CA TYR A 37 -1.64 -1.38 2.36
C TYR A 37 -2.59 -0.53 1.55
N VAL A 38 -2.24 -0.33 0.29
CA VAL A 38 -3.02 0.44 -0.69
C VAL A 38 -3.13 -0.38 -1.97
N CYS A 39 -4.35 -0.54 -2.45
CA CYS A 39 -4.63 -1.15 -3.74
C CYS A 39 -5.72 -0.36 -4.45
N PHE A 40 -5.30 0.43 -5.44
CA PHE A 40 -6.18 1.30 -6.19
C PHE A 40 -7.11 0.52 -7.11
N GLU A 41 -8.35 0.98 -7.23
CA GLU A 41 -9.36 0.35 -8.09
C GLU A 41 -8.90 0.26 -9.56
N ALA A 42 -8.25 1.31 -10.08
CA ALA A 42 -7.71 1.32 -11.43
C ALA A 42 -6.68 0.18 -11.65
N LEU A 43 -5.83 -0.08 -10.65
CA LEU A 43 -4.86 -1.17 -10.72
C LEU A 43 -5.54 -2.54 -10.70
N LYS A 44 -6.60 -2.70 -9.89
CA LYS A 44 -7.39 -3.95 -9.87
C LYS A 44 -8.04 -4.23 -11.23
N LYS A 45 -8.63 -3.20 -11.85
CA LYS A 45 -9.27 -3.32 -13.15
C LYS A 45 -8.27 -3.59 -14.26
N GLY A 46 -7.21 -2.79 -14.37
CA GLY A 46 -6.15 -3.01 -15.35
C GLY A 46 -5.51 -4.40 -15.22
N TRP A 47 -5.36 -4.90 -14.00
CA TRP A 47 -4.92 -6.28 -13.76
C TRP A 47 -5.90 -7.32 -14.34
N LYS A 48 -7.17 -7.22 -13.99
CA LYS A 48 -8.21 -8.16 -14.44
C LYS A 48 -8.44 -8.11 -15.95
N GLU A 49 -8.35 -6.93 -16.56
CA GLU A 49 -8.73 -6.70 -17.95
C GLU A 49 -7.58 -6.95 -18.94
N GLY A 50 -6.33 -6.69 -18.56
CA GLY A 50 -5.22 -6.67 -19.53
C GLY A 50 -3.90 -7.27 -19.07
N CYS A 51 -3.72 -7.60 -17.80
CA CYS A 51 -2.43 -8.11 -17.32
C CYS A 51 -2.38 -9.64 -17.41
N ARG A 52 -1.36 -10.17 -18.09
CA ARG A 52 -0.99 -11.61 -18.02
C ARG A 52 -0.59 -11.95 -16.57
N PRO A 53 -0.80 -13.19 -16.09
CA PRO A 53 -0.65 -13.57 -14.67
C PRO A 53 0.79 -13.60 -14.13
N ILE A 54 1.68 -12.70 -14.58
CA ILE A 54 3.03 -12.57 -14.06
C ILE A 54 3.04 -11.38 -13.08
N LEU A 55 2.92 -11.70 -11.79
CA LEU A 55 3.11 -10.75 -10.70
C LEU A 55 4.59 -10.69 -10.34
N GLY A 56 5.26 -9.60 -10.71
CA GLY A 56 6.57 -9.26 -10.16
C GLY A 56 6.40 -8.50 -8.85
N LEU A 57 6.79 -9.10 -7.73
CA LEU A 57 6.89 -8.41 -6.44
C LEU A 57 8.34 -7.99 -6.24
N ASP A 58 8.63 -6.70 -6.33
CA ASP A 58 9.92 -6.16 -5.93
C ASP A 58 9.83 -5.55 -4.54
N GLY A 59 10.91 -5.69 -3.76
CA GLY A 59 10.99 -5.27 -2.38
C GLY A 59 12.26 -4.50 -2.11
N CYS A 60 12.13 -3.23 -1.75
CA CYS A 60 13.26 -2.42 -1.32
C CYS A 60 13.21 -2.14 0.19
N PHE A 61 14.39 -2.15 0.82
CA PHE A 61 14.52 -1.71 2.20
C PHE A 61 14.53 -0.18 2.26
N LEU A 62 13.65 0.39 3.08
CA LEU A 62 13.63 1.82 3.33
C LEU A 62 14.89 2.20 4.13
N LYS A 63 15.73 3.07 3.56
CA LYS A 63 16.95 3.61 4.21
C LYS A 63 16.67 4.86 5.08
N GLY A 64 15.41 5.21 5.30
CA GLY A 64 15.00 6.39 6.08
C GLY A 64 14.91 6.14 7.60
N PRO A 65 14.50 7.15 8.38
CA PRO A 65 14.30 7.04 9.83
C PRO A 65 13.25 5.96 10.20
N PHE A 66 12.35 5.66 9.28
CA PHE A 66 11.39 4.56 9.39
C PHE A 66 11.92 3.35 8.65
N LYS A 67 12.49 2.40 9.40
CA LYS A 67 12.97 1.13 8.86
C LYS A 67 11.78 0.25 8.49
N GLY A 68 11.81 -0.35 7.30
CA GLY A 68 10.76 -1.24 6.81
C GLY A 68 11.07 -1.79 5.43
N LYS A 69 10.25 -2.76 4.98
CA LYS A 69 10.26 -3.26 3.60
C LYS A 69 9.12 -2.58 2.85
N LEU A 70 9.45 -1.85 1.80
CA LEU A 70 8.47 -1.38 0.83
C LEU A 70 8.38 -2.44 -0.27
N LEU A 71 7.24 -3.12 -0.34
CA LEU A 71 6.92 -4.03 -1.43
C LEU A 71 6.11 -3.25 -2.46
N ALA A 72 6.60 -3.21 -3.69
CA ALA A 72 5.91 -2.64 -4.83
C ALA A 72 5.67 -3.75 -5.86
N THR A 73 4.42 -3.94 -6.25
CA THR A 73 4.09 -4.80 -7.39
C THR A 73 4.25 -3.98 -8.66
N VAL A 74 5.17 -4.39 -9.53
CA VAL A 74 5.29 -3.84 -10.88
C VAL A 74 4.72 -4.85 -11.86
N VAL A 75 3.90 -4.35 -12.78
CA VAL A 75 3.41 -5.17 -13.90
C VAL A 75 4.21 -4.78 -15.12
N MET A 76 4.88 -5.76 -15.75
CA MET A 76 5.43 -5.56 -17.08
C MET A 76 4.34 -5.83 -18.10
N ASN A 77 3.90 -4.78 -18.81
CA ASN A 77 3.13 -4.96 -20.02
C ASN A 77 4.09 -5.41 -21.12
N GLY A 78 3.93 -6.63 -21.62
CA GLY A 78 4.71 -7.14 -22.75
C GLY A 78 4.24 -6.49 -24.05
N ASN A 79 4.59 -5.23 -24.25
CA ASN A 79 4.66 -4.66 -25.59
C ASN A 79 6.09 -4.90 -26.08
N TYR A 80 6.19 -5.79 -27.08
CA TYR A 80 7.33 -6.26 -27.89
C TYR A 80 8.72 -5.68 -27.57
#